data_AF-A0A914W8T5-F1
#
_entry.id   AF-A0A914W8T5-F1
#
_cell.length_a   1.000
_cell.length_b   1.000
_cell.length_c   1.000
_cell.angle_alpha   90.00
_cell.angle_beta   90.00
_cell.angle_gamma   90.00
#
_symmetry.space_group_name_H-M   'P 1'
#
loop_
_entity.id
_entity.type
_entity.pdbx_description
1 polymer ?
#
loop_
_entity_poly.entity_id
_entity_poly.type
_entity_poly.pdbx_seq_one_letter_code
_entity_poly.pdbx_strand_id
1 'polypeptide(L)'
;MAAQYLLRSSSLIPLLAMVSLATKVDYGYVPRGDSPRLYDEVLEPIVQLDEDTFADTVYNSDTAYFIEYYADWCGYCRRFVPHFSEFAEAVRLWSPIMKVAVINCADSYNKGVCKDNNITMYPTNKYIPRGSSGATDAIDIAELYKHPETMIDEIAIQVQEDYMRGRHADWPNFEWLGKTGTYGELWTGVPDTVQHYAVLFDESENGNNSMKLMLELSKYRSQLATRRSTPSNELANLMQVKDFPAVVVFKRSSASAAYGFMLDETAYEKLENIATTGDPMISVVSTTTRMSTTTTMASWSCQLNPNRCAELYFVSETDMLKAMYNALYNDVPRAGGNFTGANLTALNNFVDLLANYFPTQQGSSSRLGGGNGNTTLKQSSLARQVFSELRDFLKSNASNGVLSTRDWEHKFEELEKKHQMPFERNASYEHCRGSVSMFRGYTCGLWTTFHTLTIQAYMSNQNNASFQPLPVLKAIQGWVEHFFGCRSCREHFMEMTTKTFPMEAKVKKADDVFLYLWQAHNTVNARLKADLTEDPEFPKYQFPAQFLCNNCSSRNDIFDDRAVTNFLVNYYTTIKPYDERDNAATRVTLP
;
A
#
# COMPACT_ATOMS: atom_id res chain seq x y z
N MET A 1 47.98 49.37 38.46
CA MET A 1 46.95 49.16 37.43
C MET A 1 47.49 48.19 36.41
N ALA A 2 47.07 46.92 36.45
CA ALA A 2 47.17 45.96 35.35
C ALA A 2 46.34 44.73 35.74
N ALA A 3 45.45 44.32 34.83
CA ALA A 3 44.38 43.35 35.03
C ALA A 3 44.88 41.90 35.00
N GLN A 4 44.29 41.05 35.85
CA GLN A 4 44.35 39.59 35.76
C GLN A 4 43.13 39.10 34.96
N TYR A 5 43.37 38.53 33.79
CA TYR A 5 42.39 37.77 33.02
C TYR A 5 42.34 36.33 33.53
N LEU A 6 41.15 35.91 33.98
CA LEU A 6 40.83 34.51 34.31
C LEU A 6 40.38 33.76 33.05
N LEU A 7 40.99 32.60 32.85
CA LEU A 7 40.68 31.60 31.83
C LEU A 7 39.23 31.11 31.95
N ARG A 8 38.47 31.14 30.85
CA ARG A 8 37.31 30.27 30.63
C ARG A 8 37.64 29.29 29.51
N SER A 9 37.62 28.01 29.87
CA SER A 9 37.76 26.85 28.99
C SER A 9 36.56 26.73 28.05
N SER A 10 36.81 26.86 26.75
CA SER A 10 35.85 26.50 25.70
C SER A 10 35.96 24.99 25.44
N SER A 11 35.01 24.21 25.95
CA SER A 11 34.86 22.80 25.57
C SER A 11 34.25 22.74 24.18
N LEU A 12 35.09 22.57 23.15
CA LEU A 12 34.65 22.17 21.82
C LEU A 12 34.26 20.69 21.87
N ILE A 13 32.96 20.40 21.87
CA ILE A 13 32.44 19.07 21.58
C ILE A 13 32.63 18.88 20.07
N PRO A 14 33.40 17.87 19.60
CA PRO A 14 33.45 17.58 18.18
C PRO A 14 32.07 17.06 17.79
N LEU A 15 31.39 17.79 16.91
CA LEU A 15 30.23 17.30 16.19
C LEU A 15 30.73 16.12 15.35
N LEU A 16 30.57 14.87 15.84
CA LEU A 16 30.64 13.71 14.97
C LEU A 16 29.50 13.89 13.97
N ALA A 17 29.83 14.38 12.77
CA ALA A 17 28.98 14.13 11.62
C ALA A 17 28.87 12.61 11.52
N MET A 18 27.70 12.05 11.85
CA MET A 18 27.36 10.73 11.38
C MET A 18 27.39 10.83 9.86
N VAL A 19 28.48 10.35 9.26
CA VAL A 19 28.49 10.03 7.84
C VAL A 19 27.48 8.90 7.73
N SER A 20 26.27 9.19 7.25
CA SER A 20 25.38 8.13 6.80
C SER A 20 26.13 7.42 5.68
N LEU A 21 26.63 6.23 5.96
CA LEU A 21 27.13 5.36 4.90
C LEU A 21 25.96 5.19 3.95
N ALA A 22 26.15 5.55 2.68
CA ALA A 22 25.12 5.38 1.68
C ALA A 22 24.73 3.89 1.63
N THR A 23 23.47 3.58 1.92
CA THR A 23 22.98 2.19 1.99
C THR A 23 22.16 1.89 0.74
N LYS A 24 22.86 1.73 -0.39
CA LYS A 24 22.24 1.12 -1.59
C LYS A 24 21.91 -0.33 -1.29
N VAL A 25 20.66 -0.74 -1.54
CA VAL A 25 20.17 -2.09 -1.27
C VAL A 25 19.79 -2.85 -2.55
N ASP A 26 19.66 -4.16 -2.41
CA ASP A 26 19.20 -5.08 -3.44
C ASP A 26 18.25 -6.12 -2.81
N TYR A 27 17.86 -7.16 -3.56
CA TYR A 27 17.05 -8.28 -3.05
C TYR A 27 17.57 -8.85 -1.73
N GLY A 28 16.65 -9.25 -0.84
CA GLY A 28 16.97 -9.78 0.49
C GLY A 28 17.12 -8.74 1.60
N TYR A 29 17.07 -7.44 1.30
CA TYR A 29 17.06 -6.41 2.34
C TYR A 29 15.74 -6.41 3.13
N VAL A 30 15.85 -6.27 4.46
CA VAL A 30 14.72 -6.18 5.37
C VAL A 30 14.58 -4.73 5.84
N PRO A 31 13.49 -4.03 5.49
CA PRO A 31 13.19 -2.69 5.99
C PRO A 31 13.24 -2.59 7.51
N ARG A 32 13.74 -1.45 8.02
CA ARG A 32 13.86 -1.20 9.48
C ARG A 32 12.55 -0.85 10.18
N GLY A 33 11.52 -0.51 9.42
CA GLY A 33 10.20 -0.17 9.95
C GLY A 33 9.51 -1.34 10.67
N ASP A 34 8.65 -1.02 11.63
CA ASP A 34 7.91 -1.98 12.46
C ASP A 34 6.58 -2.43 11.82
N SER A 35 6.13 -1.77 10.76
CA SER A 35 4.87 -2.10 10.11
C SER A 35 4.94 -3.44 9.36
N PRO A 36 3.80 -4.14 9.24
CA PRO A 36 3.69 -5.35 8.42
C PRO A 36 4.23 -5.19 6.99
N ARG A 37 4.89 -6.22 6.48
CA ARG A 37 5.27 -6.32 5.07
C ARG A 37 4.23 -7.11 4.28
N LEU A 38 3.93 -6.68 3.06
CA LEU A 38 3.02 -7.40 2.15
C LEU A 38 3.77 -8.35 1.21
N TYR A 39 5.06 -8.10 0.98
CA TYR A 39 5.93 -8.81 0.06
C TYR A 39 7.05 -9.51 0.84
N ASP A 40 7.52 -10.64 0.34
CA ASP A 40 8.58 -11.43 0.97
C ASP A 40 9.95 -10.99 0.42
N GLU A 41 10.80 -10.46 1.30
CA GLU A 41 12.12 -9.95 0.93
C GLU A 41 13.10 -11.01 0.36
N VAL A 42 12.89 -12.30 0.66
CA VAL A 42 13.82 -13.38 0.29
C VAL A 42 13.35 -14.13 -0.94
N LEU A 43 12.04 -14.34 -1.06
CA LEU A 43 11.47 -15.24 -2.07
C LEU A 43 11.07 -14.52 -3.37
N GLU A 44 10.86 -13.21 -3.32
CA GLU A 44 10.37 -12.44 -4.47
C GLU A 44 11.48 -11.54 -5.05
N PRO A 45 11.57 -11.38 -6.38
CA PRO A 45 12.54 -10.49 -7.02
C PRO A 45 12.10 -9.01 -6.93
N ILE A 46 11.77 -8.57 -5.72
CA ILE A 46 11.28 -7.24 -5.38
C ILE A 46 12.24 -6.60 -4.38
N VAL A 47 12.78 -5.43 -4.71
CA VAL A 47 13.62 -4.66 -3.80
C VAL A 47 12.73 -3.99 -2.75
N GLN A 48 12.95 -4.30 -1.48
CA GLN A 48 12.26 -3.65 -0.37
C GLN A 48 13.00 -2.35 -0.02
N LEU A 49 12.29 -1.24 0.08
CA LEU A 49 12.86 0.07 0.40
C LEU A 49 12.31 0.61 1.72
N ASP A 50 13.09 1.45 2.36
CA ASP A 50 12.70 2.24 3.53
C ASP A 50 13.31 3.66 3.47
N GLU A 51 13.03 4.46 4.50
CA GLU A 51 13.49 5.85 4.61
C GLU A 51 14.99 6.05 4.31
N ASP A 52 15.86 5.14 4.78
CA ASP A 52 17.31 5.32 4.66
C ASP A 52 17.88 4.79 3.34
N THR A 53 17.19 3.82 2.73
CA THR A 53 17.71 3.10 1.56
C THR A 53 17.13 3.62 0.26
N PHE A 54 15.96 4.29 0.30
CA PHE A 54 15.24 4.74 -0.88
C PHE A 54 16.09 5.65 -1.77
N ALA A 55 16.58 6.77 -1.24
CA ALA A 55 17.24 7.79 -2.06
C ALA A 55 18.53 7.27 -2.69
N ASP A 56 19.36 6.55 -1.92
CA ASP A 56 20.64 6.01 -2.38
C ASP A 56 20.48 4.85 -3.38
N THR A 57 19.35 4.13 -3.32
CA THR A 57 19.06 3.01 -4.22
C THR A 57 18.44 3.47 -5.52
N VAL A 58 17.49 4.42 -5.43
CA VAL A 58 16.60 4.81 -6.53
C VAL A 58 17.12 6.01 -7.30
N TYR A 59 17.62 7.05 -6.64
CA TYR A 59 18.04 8.28 -7.30
C TYR A 59 19.50 8.22 -7.75
N ASN A 60 19.80 8.93 -8.85
CA ASN A 60 21.10 8.93 -9.53
C ASN A 60 21.60 7.51 -9.86
N SER A 61 20.68 6.56 -9.97
CA SER A 61 20.96 5.16 -10.26
C SER A 61 21.18 4.93 -11.75
N ASP A 62 22.03 3.95 -12.08
CA ASP A 62 22.21 3.41 -13.42
C ASP A 62 21.12 2.39 -13.81
N THR A 63 20.21 2.08 -12.89
CA THR A 63 19.04 1.22 -13.06
C THR A 63 17.76 2.05 -12.93
N ALA A 64 16.81 1.87 -13.84
CA ALA A 64 15.46 2.38 -13.68
C ALA A 64 14.67 1.55 -12.66
N TYR A 65 13.68 2.14 -11.99
CA TYR A 65 12.86 1.43 -11.00
C TYR A 65 11.38 1.55 -11.29
N PHE A 66 10.65 0.44 -11.16
CA PHE A 66 9.20 0.48 -11.04
C PHE A 66 8.82 0.21 -9.59
N ILE A 67 8.19 1.19 -8.94
CA ILE A 67 7.98 1.20 -7.49
C ILE A 67 6.49 1.19 -7.15
N GLU A 68 6.05 0.27 -6.29
CA GLU A 68 4.76 0.38 -5.60
C GLU A 68 4.93 1.03 -4.22
N TYR A 69 4.20 2.12 -4.02
CA TYR A 69 3.99 2.75 -2.72
C TYR A 69 2.67 2.23 -2.15
N TYR A 70 2.75 1.38 -1.14
CA TYR A 70 1.59 0.68 -0.59
C TYR A 70 1.34 1.03 0.88
N ALA A 71 0.21 0.57 1.41
CA ALA A 71 -0.10 0.56 2.85
C ALA A 71 -0.56 -0.84 3.25
N ASP A 72 0.05 -1.44 4.27
CA ASP A 72 -0.22 -2.84 4.64
C ASP A 72 -1.69 -3.10 5.02
N TRP A 73 -2.35 -2.13 5.64
CA TRP A 73 -3.76 -2.21 6.03
C TRP A 73 -4.73 -1.93 4.88
N CYS A 74 -4.26 -1.49 3.71
CA CYS A 74 -5.10 -1.17 2.56
C CYS A 74 -5.55 -2.46 1.87
N GLY A 75 -6.86 -2.75 1.90
CA GLY A 75 -7.41 -3.94 1.26
C GLY A 75 -7.11 -4.06 -0.24
N TYR A 76 -6.98 -2.94 -0.95
CA TYR A 76 -6.60 -2.98 -2.36
C TYR A 76 -5.13 -3.31 -2.59
N CYS A 77 -4.21 -2.72 -1.81
CA CYS A 77 -2.79 -3.12 -1.85
C CYS A 77 -2.66 -4.62 -1.64
N ARG A 78 -3.38 -5.16 -0.65
CA ARG A 78 -3.37 -6.59 -0.32
C ARG A 78 -3.93 -7.49 -1.44
N ARG A 79 -4.95 -7.04 -2.18
CA ARG A 79 -5.43 -7.75 -3.40
C ARG A 79 -4.44 -7.65 -4.55
N PHE A 80 -3.67 -6.58 -4.61
CA PHE A 80 -2.72 -6.33 -5.69
C PHE A 80 -1.43 -7.14 -5.54
N VAL A 81 -1.04 -7.51 -4.30
CA VAL A 81 0.14 -8.35 -4.00
C VAL A 81 0.36 -9.51 -4.99
N PRO A 82 -0.58 -10.47 -5.17
CA PRO A 82 -0.33 -11.61 -6.07
C PRO A 82 -0.03 -11.18 -7.51
N HIS A 83 -0.69 -10.13 -8.01
CA HIS A 83 -0.48 -9.62 -9.36
C HIS A 83 0.87 -8.89 -9.49
N PHE A 84 1.24 -8.09 -8.48
CA PHE A 84 2.51 -7.39 -8.47
C PHE A 84 3.70 -8.36 -8.32
N SER A 85 3.57 -9.42 -7.51
CA SER A 85 4.57 -10.49 -7.40
C SER A 85 4.71 -11.30 -8.69
N GLU A 86 3.60 -11.64 -9.36
CA GLU A 86 3.63 -12.30 -10.67
C GLU A 86 4.32 -11.43 -11.73
N PHE A 87 3.99 -10.14 -11.77
CA PHE A 87 4.67 -9.17 -12.62
C PHE A 87 6.17 -9.12 -12.32
N ALA A 88 6.56 -9.01 -11.06
CA ALA A 88 7.97 -8.92 -10.66
C ALA A 88 8.78 -10.15 -11.09
N GLU A 89 8.20 -11.36 -10.98
CA GLU A 89 8.84 -12.58 -11.48
C GLU A 89 8.93 -12.58 -13.01
N ALA A 90 7.87 -12.17 -13.72
CA ALA A 90 7.86 -12.12 -15.18
C ALA A 90 8.90 -11.16 -15.77
N VAL A 91 9.18 -10.03 -15.09
CA VAL A 91 10.15 -9.02 -15.55
C VAL A 91 11.51 -9.12 -14.88
N ARG A 92 11.77 -10.16 -14.07
CA ARG A 92 13.03 -10.33 -13.32
C ARG A 92 14.28 -10.24 -14.19
N LEU A 93 14.20 -10.76 -15.42
CA LEU A 93 15.31 -10.77 -16.38
C LEU A 93 15.58 -9.40 -17.03
N TRP A 94 14.77 -8.38 -16.76
CA TRP A 94 15.04 -7.02 -17.21
C TRP A 94 16.14 -6.33 -16.38
N SER A 95 16.57 -6.96 -15.27
CA SER A 95 17.74 -6.51 -14.53
C SER A 95 19.03 -6.66 -15.36
N PRO A 96 19.94 -5.67 -15.37
CA PRO A 96 19.98 -4.48 -14.51
C PRO A 96 19.35 -3.21 -15.13
N ILE A 97 18.68 -3.31 -16.29
CA ILE A 97 18.07 -2.15 -16.97
C ILE A 97 16.97 -1.54 -16.10
N MET A 98 16.06 -2.40 -15.60
CA MET A 98 15.00 -2.00 -14.71
C MET A 98 14.84 -3.03 -13.58
N LYS A 99 14.56 -2.56 -12.36
CA LYS A 99 14.21 -3.38 -11.20
C LYS A 99 12.83 -3.00 -10.66
N VAL A 100 12.17 -3.96 -10.01
CA VAL A 100 10.91 -3.76 -9.31
C VAL A 100 11.18 -3.55 -7.83
N ALA A 101 10.50 -2.57 -7.21
CA ALA A 101 10.67 -2.25 -5.80
C ALA A 101 9.34 -1.89 -5.12
N VAL A 102 9.33 -1.93 -3.79
CA VAL A 102 8.16 -1.58 -2.97
C VAL A 102 8.58 -0.76 -1.74
N ILE A 103 7.69 0.08 -1.25
CA ILE A 103 7.84 0.78 0.03
C ILE A 103 6.50 0.85 0.77
N ASN A 104 6.51 0.49 2.06
CA ASN A 104 5.33 0.58 2.91
C ASN A 104 5.19 1.99 3.51
N CYS A 105 4.31 2.80 2.95
CA CYS A 105 4.02 4.14 3.44
C CYS A 105 3.06 4.19 4.64
N ALA A 106 2.50 3.06 5.07
CA ALA A 106 1.77 2.99 6.33
C ALA A 106 2.71 2.96 7.54
N ASP A 107 3.99 2.65 7.34
CA ASP A 107 5.00 2.79 8.37
C ASP A 107 5.33 4.26 8.61
N SER A 108 5.26 4.69 9.87
CA SER A 108 5.68 6.03 10.26
C SER A 108 7.15 6.31 9.95
N TYR A 109 7.98 5.27 9.88
CA TYR A 109 9.40 5.36 9.52
C TYR A 109 9.58 5.92 8.10
N ASN A 110 8.71 5.50 7.17
CA ASN A 110 8.80 5.85 5.74
C ASN A 110 8.00 7.13 5.37
N LYS A 111 7.48 7.86 6.38
CA LYS A 111 6.58 9.01 6.15
C LYS A 111 7.29 10.13 5.37
N GLY A 112 8.58 10.33 5.58
CA GLY A 112 9.38 11.34 4.88
C GLY A 112 9.46 11.04 3.39
N VAL A 113 9.97 9.85 3.03
CA VAL A 113 10.08 9.40 1.63
C VAL A 113 8.73 9.44 0.91
N CYS A 114 7.65 8.96 1.54
CA CYS A 114 6.34 8.94 0.90
C CYS A 114 5.76 10.36 0.71
N LYS A 115 6.04 11.29 1.63
CA LYS A 115 5.66 12.70 1.49
C LYS A 115 6.46 13.38 0.37
N ASP A 116 7.78 13.19 0.35
CA ASP A 116 8.68 13.79 -0.63
C ASP A 116 8.41 13.28 -2.05
N ASN A 117 7.91 12.05 -2.18
CA ASN A 117 7.46 11.46 -3.45
C ASN A 117 5.98 11.77 -3.81
N ASN A 118 5.33 12.69 -3.08
CA ASN A 118 3.95 13.12 -3.30
C ASN A 118 2.93 11.95 -3.29
N ILE A 119 3.12 10.98 -2.40
CA ILE A 119 2.21 9.83 -2.29
C ILE A 119 0.98 10.23 -1.48
N THR A 120 -0.12 10.47 -2.18
CA THR A 120 -1.38 10.93 -1.57
C THR A 120 -2.42 9.84 -1.43
N MET A 121 -2.19 8.62 -1.94
CA MET A 121 -3.11 7.48 -1.81
C MET A 121 -2.47 6.14 -2.15
N TYR A 122 -3.16 5.05 -1.81
CA TYR A 122 -2.63 3.70 -1.97
C TYR A 122 -3.55 2.73 -2.75
N PRO A 123 -2.97 1.80 -3.53
CA PRO A 123 -1.56 1.82 -3.96
C PRO A 123 -1.29 2.98 -4.93
N THR A 124 -0.04 3.44 -5.00
CA THR A 124 0.46 4.33 -6.06
C THR A 124 1.65 3.65 -6.71
N ASN A 125 1.66 3.61 -8.04
CA ASN A 125 2.75 3.02 -8.81
C ASN A 125 3.48 4.11 -9.58
N LYS A 126 4.82 4.13 -9.51
CA LYS A 126 5.63 5.07 -10.27
C LYS A 126 6.76 4.36 -11.01
N TYR A 127 7.00 4.79 -12.23
CA TYR A 127 8.22 4.49 -12.96
C TYR A 127 9.25 5.60 -12.71
N ILE A 128 10.46 5.22 -12.30
CA ILE A 128 11.59 6.09 -12.04
C ILE A 128 12.61 5.87 -13.15
N PRO A 129 12.71 6.80 -14.12
CA PRO A 129 13.72 6.75 -15.16
C PRO A 129 15.15 6.62 -14.62
N ARG A 130 16.04 6.04 -15.43
CA ARG A 130 17.46 5.98 -15.10
C ARG A 130 18.03 7.39 -14.90
N GLY A 131 18.83 7.55 -13.85
CA GLY A 131 19.46 8.83 -13.54
C GLY A 131 18.52 9.90 -13.01
N SER A 132 17.27 9.58 -12.66
CA SER A 132 16.38 10.49 -11.94
C SER A 132 17.05 11.04 -10.69
N SER A 133 17.01 12.36 -10.53
CA SER A 133 17.67 13.10 -9.45
C SER A 133 16.77 13.32 -8.23
N GLY A 134 15.45 13.11 -8.40
CA GLY A 134 14.47 13.25 -7.35
C GLY A 134 13.04 12.94 -7.81
N ALA A 135 12.08 13.16 -6.91
CA ALA A 135 10.69 12.78 -7.09
C ALA A 135 9.98 13.44 -8.28
N THR A 136 10.46 14.59 -8.78
CA THR A 136 9.86 15.30 -9.92
C THR A 136 10.11 14.60 -11.26
N ASP A 137 11.12 13.72 -11.31
CA ASP A 137 11.46 12.96 -12.52
C ASP A 137 10.63 11.67 -12.63
N ALA A 138 9.92 11.29 -11.57
CA ALA A 138 9.09 10.10 -11.51
C ALA A 138 7.81 10.25 -12.35
N ILE A 139 7.43 9.16 -13.02
CA ILE A 139 6.22 9.08 -13.85
C ILE A 139 5.17 8.26 -13.09
N ASP A 140 4.03 8.88 -12.77
CA ASP A 140 2.89 8.18 -12.16
C ASP A 140 2.23 7.23 -13.17
N ILE A 141 2.12 5.95 -12.82
CA ILE A 141 1.43 4.95 -13.65
C ILE A 141 0.05 4.72 -13.06
N ALA A 142 -0.95 5.33 -13.68
CA ALA A 142 -2.29 5.42 -13.12
C ALA A 142 -3.07 4.10 -13.31
N GLU A 143 -3.74 3.68 -12.24
CA GLU A 143 -4.77 2.63 -12.26
C GLU A 143 -4.32 1.21 -12.64
N LEU A 144 -3.03 0.89 -12.60
CA LEU A 144 -2.52 -0.48 -12.85
C LEU A 144 -3.19 -1.55 -11.99
N TYR A 145 -3.52 -1.24 -10.74
CA TYR A 145 -4.22 -2.19 -9.85
C TYR A 145 -5.63 -2.57 -10.34
N LYS A 146 -6.21 -1.83 -11.31
CA LYS A 146 -7.48 -2.17 -11.96
C LYS A 146 -7.28 -3.07 -13.19
N HIS A 147 -6.10 -3.04 -13.78
CA HIS A 147 -5.73 -3.73 -15.01
C HIS A 147 -4.37 -4.45 -14.88
N PRO A 148 -4.22 -5.36 -13.90
CA PRO A 148 -2.94 -6.06 -13.70
C PRO A 148 -2.45 -6.78 -14.96
N GLU A 149 -3.35 -7.19 -15.85
CA GLU A 149 -3.06 -7.82 -17.13
C GLU A 149 -2.26 -6.95 -18.10
N THR A 150 -2.28 -5.62 -17.97
CA THR A 150 -1.56 -4.69 -18.86
C THR A 150 -0.21 -4.25 -18.31
N MET A 151 0.13 -4.60 -17.07
CA MET A 151 1.31 -4.09 -16.37
C MET A 151 2.61 -4.28 -17.14
N ILE A 152 2.85 -5.48 -17.69
CA ILE A 152 4.08 -5.77 -18.44
C ILE A 152 4.19 -4.82 -19.63
N ASP A 153 3.13 -4.67 -20.42
CA ASP A 153 3.16 -3.83 -21.62
C ASP A 153 3.32 -2.35 -21.29
N GLU A 154 2.61 -1.85 -20.27
CA GLU A 154 2.71 -0.46 -19.84
C GLU A 154 4.11 -0.11 -19.34
N ILE A 155 4.73 -0.97 -18.51
CA ILE A 155 6.09 -0.71 -18.00
C ILE A 155 7.13 -0.90 -19.10
N ALA A 156 6.92 -1.85 -20.02
CA ALA A 156 7.79 -2.00 -21.18
C ALA A 156 7.82 -0.72 -22.04
N ILE A 157 6.66 -0.06 -22.23
CA ILE A 157 6.56 1.24 -22.91
C ILE A 157 7.36 2.32 -22.15
N GLN A 158 7.24 2.39 -20.83
CA GLN A 158 8.01 3.37 -20.03
C GLN A 158 9.53 3.17 -20.15
N VAL A 159 9.99 1.91 -20.14
CA VAL A 159 11.40 1.58 -20.38
C VAL A 159 11.84 1.99 -21.79
N GLN A 160 10.98 1.82 -22.78
CA GLN A 160 11.27 2.29 -24.14
C GLN A 160 11.42 3.81 -24.19
N GLU A 161 10.50 4.54 -23.57
CA GLU A 161 10.52 6.00 -23.54
C GLU A 161 11.76 6.53 -22.81
N ASP A 162 12.15 5.91 -21.70
CA ASP A 162 13.38 6.23 -20.97
C ASP A 162 14.61 6.10 -21.88
N TYR A 163 14.73 4.96 -22.57
CA TYR A 163 15.76 4.77 -23.58
C TYR A 163 15.73 5.84 -24.68
N MET A 164 14.55 6.19 -25.21
CA MET A 164 14.47 7.18 -26.29
C MET A 164 14.95 8.57 -25.85
N ARG A 165 14.78 8.92 -24.57
CA ARG A 165 15.27 10.17 -23.98
C ARG A 165 16.78 10.12 -23.70
N GLY A 166 17.25 9.05 -23.06
CA GLY A 166 18.63 8.95 -22.57
C GLY A 166 19.64 8.38 -23.56
N ARG A 167 19.18 7.57 -24.53
CA ARG A 167 19.98 6.78 -25.49
C ARG A 167 21.17 6.09 -24.81
N HIS A 168 20.90 5.44 -23.69
CA HIS A 168 21.93 4.80 -22.86
C HIS A 168 22.69 3.75 -23.67
N ALA A 169 23.99 3.97 -23.88
CA ALA A 169 24.83 3.12 -24.71
C ALA A 169 24.93 1.68 -24.16
N ASP A 170 24.66 1.52 -22.87
CA ASP A 170 24.66 0.23 -22.20
C ASP A 170 23.32 -0.53 -22.26
N TRP A 171 22.25 0.10 -22.75
CA TRP A 171 20.96 -0.54 -22.98
C TRP A 171 20.85 -1.14 -24.40
N PRO A 172 19.95 -2.11 -24.63
CA PRO A 172 19.59 -2.53 -25.98
C PRO A 172 19.01 -1.35 -26.76
N ASN A 173 19.32 -1.27 -28.05
CA ASN A 173 18.77 -0.20 -28.88
C ASN A 173 17.35 -0.56 -29.32
N PHE A 174 16.36 0.11 -28.74
CA PHE A 174 14.94 -0.11 -29.05
C PHE A 174 14.42 0.67 -30.27
N GLU A 175 15.28 1.35 -31.02
CA GLU A 175 14.88 1.95 -32.30
C GLU A 175 14.61 0.85 -33.34
N TRP A 176 13.63 1.09 -34.19
CA TRP A 176 13.37 0.23 -35.33
C TRP A 176 14.57 0.22 -36.27
N LEU A 177 14.90 -0.95 -36.79
CA LEU A 177 15.89 -1.07 -37.84
C LEU A 177 15.46 -0.22 -39.05
N GLY A 178 16.30 0.74 -39.42
CA GLY A 178 16.04 1.65 -40.54
C GLY A 178 16.02 0.94 -41.90
N LYS A 179 15.98 1.72 -42.97
CA LYS A 179 16.12 1.21 -44.36
C LYS A 179 17.55 0.78 -44.62
N THR A 180 17.95 -0.35 -44.05
CA THR A 180 19.22 -1.02 -44.33
C THR A 180 19.05 -1.88 -45.58
N GLY A 181 19.86 -1.62 -46.60
CA GLY A 181 19.77 -2.30 -47.90
C GLY A 181 20.66 -3.54 -47.99
N THR A 182 21.58 -3.76 -47.03
CA THR A 182 22.56 -4.86 -47.12
C THR A 182 22.92 -5.51 -45.79
N TYR A 183 23.35 -6.78 -45.86
CA TYR A 183 23.82 -7.58 -44.71
C TYR A 183 24.99 -6.93 -43.94
N GLY A 184 25.91 -6.25 -44.64
CA GLY A 184 27.07 -5.61 -44.01
C GLY A 184 26.69 -4.45 -43.08
N GLU A 185 25.58 -3.76 -43.37
CA GLU A 185 25.11 -2.62 -42.57
C GLU A 185 24.60 -3.05 -41.19
N LEU A 186 24.11 -4.30 -41.03
CA LEU A 186 23.62 -4.83 -39.75
C LEU A 186 24.69 -4.80 -38.65
N TRP A 187 25.95 -5.02 -39.03
CA TRP A 187 27.08 -5.10 -38.10
C TRP A 187 27.67 -3.73 -37.75
N THR A 188 27.15 -2.64 -38.33
CA THR A 188 27.63 -1.28 -38.06
C THR A 188 27.44 -0.93 -36.58
N GLY A 189 28.53 -0.60 -35.89
CA GLY A 189 28.52 -0.27 -34.46
C GLY A 189 28.41 -1.47 -33.52
N VAL A 190 28.44 -2.71 -34.04
CA VAL A 190 28.47 -3.93 -33.22
C VAL A 190 29.93 -4.35 -32.98
N PRO A 191 30.36 -4.54 -31.71
CA PRO A 191 31.74 -4.96 -31.40
C PRO A 191 32.14 -6.27 -32.08
N ASP A 192 33.38 -6.36 -32.55
CA ASP A 192 33.91 -7.54 -33.28
C ASP A 192 33.88 -8.85 -32.48
N THR A 193 33.79 -8.74 -31.15
CA THR A 193 33.63 -9.88 -30.25
C THR A 193 32.27 -10.56 -30.39
N VAL A 194 31.22 -9.83 -30.80
CA VAL A 194 29.86 -10.35 -30.96
C VAL A 194 29.76 -11.16 -32.25
N GLN A 195 29.55 -12.46 -32.12
CA GLN A 195 29.51 -13.39 -33.26
C GLN A 195 28.10 -13.60 -33.83
N HIS A 196 27.05 -13.27 -33.07
CA HIS A 196 25.66 -13.50 -33.44
C HIS A 196 24.85 -12.19 -33.43
N TYR A 197 23.93 -12.06 -34.38
CA TYR A 197 23.02 -10.93 -34.50
C TYR A 197 21.60 -11.43 -34.76
N ALA A 198 20.66 -11.10 -33.88
CA ALA A 198 19.25 -11.43 -34.05
C ALA A 198 18.43 -10.21 -34.47
N VAL A 199 17.69 -10.34 -35.58
CA VAL A 199 16.64 -9.40 -35.98
C VAL A 199 15.30 -9.99 -35.54
N LEU A 200 14.59 -9.24 -34.71
CA LEU A 200 13.31 -9.60 -34.11
C LEU A 200 12.20 -8.84 -34.82
N PHE A 201 11.36 -9.55 -35.57
CA PHE A 201 10.23 -9.00 -36.31
C PHE A 201 8.96 -9.08 -35.47
N ASP A 202 8.43 -7.92 -35.09
CA ASP A 202 7.07 -7.84 -34.55
C ASP A 202 6.02 -7.95 -35.68
N GLU A 203 4.76 -8.17 -35.33
CA GLU A 203 3.64 -8.16 -36.29
C GLU A 203 3.40 -6.77 -36.90
N SER A 204 3.67 -5.70 -36.13
CA SER A 204 3.47 -4.32 -36.55
C SER A 204 4.33 -3.35 -35.73
N GLU A 205 4.33 -2.07 -36.12
CA GLU A 205 4.99 -0.98 -35.37
C GLU A 205 4.39 -0.73 -33.98
N ASN A 206 3.19 -1.26 -33.70
CA ASN A 206 2.55 -1.16 -32.38
C ASN A 206 2.89 -2.35 -31.47
N GLY A 207 3.54 -3.39 -31.99
CA GLY A 207 3.99 -4.52 -31.18
C GLY A 207 5.13 -4.13 -30.24
N ASN A 208 5.27 -4.81 -29.11
CA ASN A 208 6.36 -4.62 -28.15
C ASN A 208 7.02 -5.95 -27.72
N ASN A 209 6.66 -7.07 -28.35
CA ASN A 209 7.19 -8.41 -28.01
C ASN A 209 8.70 -8.49 -28.27
N SER A 210 9.17 -7.97 -29.40
CA SER A 210 10.60 -7.90 -29.70
C SER A 210 11.37 -7.12 -28.62
N MET A 211 10.82 -6.02 -28.14
CA MET A 211 11.45 -5.17 -27.14
C MET A 211 11.49 -5.85 -25.75
N LYS A 212 10.40 -6.50 -25.33
CA LYS A 212 10.36 -7.30 -24.09
C LYS A 212 11.44 -8.39 -24.11
N LEU A 213 11.56 -9.11 -25.23
CA LEU A 213 12.63 -10.11 -25.41
C LEU A 213 14.04 -9.49 -25.42
N MET A 214 14.20 -8.29 -25.98
CA MET A 214 15.49 -7.56 -25.92
C MET A 214 15.88 -7.19 -24.49
N LEU A 215 14.91 -6.87 -23.62
CA LEU A 215 15.16 -6.60 -22.20
C LEU A 215 15.64 -7.86 -21.48
N GLU A 216 14.97 -9.00 -21.70
CA GLU A 216 15.33 -10.29 -21.09
C GLU A 216 16.73 -10.79 -21.50
N LEU A 217 17.13 -10.48 -22.73
CA LEU A 217 18.45 -10.85 -23.30
C LEU A 217 19.56 -9.85 -22.97
N SER A 218 19.27 -8.80 -22.20
CA SER A 218 20.22 -7.72 -21.92
C SER A 218 21.56 -8.20 -21.32
N LYS A 219 21.52 -9.24 -20.46
CA LYS A 219 22.72 -9.88 -19.90
C LYS A 219 23.66 -10.49 -20.96
N TYR A 220 23.14 -10.80 -22.15
CA TYR A 220 23.87 -11.44 -23.25
C TYR A 220 24.35 -10.48 -24.33
N ARG A 221 24.24 -9.16 -24.12
CA ARG A 221 24.61 -8.13 -25.12
C ARG A 221 26.06 -8.20 -25.61
N SER A 222 26.97 -8.79 -24.83
CA SER A 222 28.36 -9.00 -25.23
C SER A 222 28.57 -10.19 -26.18
N GLN A 223 27.59 -11.08 -26.29
CA GLN A 223 27.63 -12.31 -27.08
C GLN A 223 26.66 -12.27 -28.27
N LEU A 224 25.51 -11.61 -28.09
CA LEU A 224 24.41 -11.53 -29.05
C LEU A 224 23.95 -10.08 -29.20
N ALA A 225 24.03 -9.54 -30.41
CA ALA A 225 23.41 -8.27 -30.75
C ALA A 225 21.93 -8.50 -31.14
N THR A 226 21.05 -7.59 -30.74
CA THR A 226 19.63 -7.65 -31.06
C THR A 226 19.13 -6.34 -31.67
N ARG A 227 18.22 -6.44 -32.64
CA ARG A 227 17.44 -5.31 -33.17
C ARG A 227 16.02 -5.72 -33.47
N ARG A 228 15.11 -4.79 -33.28
CA ARG A 228 13.71 -4.95 -33.68
C ARG A 228 13.48 -4.42 -35.10
N SER A 229 12.57 -5.05 -35.81
CA SER A 229 12.16 -4.69 -37.17
C SER A 229 10.68 -5.01 -37.36
N THR A 230 10.11 -4.51 -38.46
CA THR A 230 8.75 -4.79 -38.88
C THR A 230 8.73 -5.59 -40.18
N PRO A 231 7.59 -6.18 -40.56
CA PRO A 231 7.46 -6.95 -41.80
C PRO A 231 7.68 -6.11 -43.06
N SER A 232 7.51 -4.77 -42.97
CA SER A 232 7.68 -3.84 -44.08
C SER A 232 9.14 -3.50 -44.40
N ASN A 233 10.09 -3.90 -43.55
CA ASN A 233 11.51 -3.66 -43.79
C ASN A 233 12.00 -4.51 -44.99
N GLU A 234 12.85 -3.93 -45.86
CA GLU A 234 13.38 -4.60 -47.06
C GLU A 234 14.12 -5.90 -46.73
N LEU A 235 14.73 -5.99 -45.54
CA LEU A 235 15.39 -7.20 -45.07
C LEU A 235 14.43 -8.39 -44.92
N ALA A 236 13.16 -8.16 -44.55
CA ALA A 236 12.18 -9.24 -44.44
C ALA A 236 12.03 -9.99 -45.78
N ASN A 237 11.96 -9.24 -46.88
CA ASN A 237 11.91 -9.78 -48.24
C ASN A 237 13.21 -10.46 -48.63
N LEU A 238 14.36 -9.82 -48.34
CA LEU A 238 15.69 -10.38 -48.63
C LEU A 238 15.91 -11.73 -47.92
N MET A 239 15.39 -11.85 -46.71
CA MET A 239 15.47 -13.05 -45.88
C MET A 239 14.35 -14.07 -46.15
N GLN A 240 13.41 -13.75 -47.05
CA GLN A 240 12.25 -14.58 -47.36
C GLN A 240 11.41 -14.94 -46.12
N VAL A 241 11.32 -14.03 -45.15
CA VAL A 241 10.46 -14.20 -43.96
C VAL A 241 9.02 -13.99 -44.40
N LYS A 242 8.20 -15.05 -44.28
CA LYS A 242 6.79 -15.04 -44.71
C LYS A 242 5.82 -15.01 -43.54
N ASP A 243 6.22 -15.61 -42.43
CA ASP A 243 5.42 -15.74 -41.22
C ASP A 243 5.96 -14.77 -40.17
N PHE A 244 5.05 -14.05 -39.51
CA PHE A 244 5.34 -13.08 -38.47
C PHE A 244 4.44 -13.34 -37.26
N PRO A 245 4.90 -13.07 -36.02
CA PRO A 245 6.19 -12.47 -35.67
C PRO A 245 7.35 -13.49 -35.72
N ALA A 246 8.57 -13.04 -36.02
CA ALA A 246 9.70 -13.92 -36.32
C ALA A 246 11.03 -13.45 -35.75
N VAL A 247 11.97 -14.37 -35.59
CA VAL A 247 13.36 -14.11 -35.23
C VAL A 247 14.25 -14.69 -36.31
N VAL A 248 15.17 -13.87 -36.84
CA VAL A 248 16.20 -14.29 -37.77
C VAL A 248 17.57 -14.00 -37.20
N VAL A 249 18.44 -15.01 -37.16
CA VAL A 249 19.76 -14.92 -36.54
C VAL A 249 20.86 -15.09 -37.58
N PHE A 250 21.87 -14.23 -37.51
CA PHE A 250 23.05 -14.22 -38.36
C PHE A 250 24.31 -14.55 -37.59
N LYS A 251 25.24 -15.22 -38.26
CA LYS A 251 26.63 -15.40 -37.82
C LYS A 251 27.51 -14.40 -38.55
N ARG A 252 28.41 -13.72 -37.85
CA ARG A 252 29.26 -12.64 -38.39
C ARG A 252 30.08 -13.04 -39.63
N SER A 253 30.48 -14.31 -39.73
CA SER A 253 31.23 -14.85 -40.87
C SER A 253 30.37 -15.38 -42.03
N SER A 254 29.04 -15.23 -41.97
CA SER A 254 28.11 -15.84 -42.92
C SER A 254 27.26 -14.77 -43.62
N ALA A 255 27.26 -14.75 -44.95
CA ALA A 255 26.42 -13.84 -45.74
C ALA A 255 24.92 -14.20 -45.77
N SER A 256 24.52 -15.28 -45.09
CA SER A 256 23.12 -15.73 -44.99
C SER A 256 22.70 -15.93 -43.53
N ALA A 257 21.38 -15.88 -43.29
CA ALA A 257 20.78 -16.25 -42.01
C ALA A 257 21.21 -17.67 -41.61
N ALA A 258 21.60 -17.84 -40.35
CA ALA A 258 21.97 -19.12 -39.76
C ALA A 258 20.74 -19.85 -39.20
N TYR A 259 19.81 -19.10 -38.61
CA TYR A 259 18.60 -19.65 -37.97
C TYR A 259 17.40 -18.73 -38.20
N GLY A 260 16.21 -19.32 -38.25
CA GLY A 260 14.94 -18.61 -38.31
C GLY A 260 13.86 -19.37 -37.53
N PHE A 261 13.09 -18.68 -36.69
CA PHE A 261 12.02 -19.27 -35.89
C PHE A 261 10.96 -18.21 -35.52
N MET A 262 9.80 -18.64 -35.03
CA MET A 262 8.75 -17.73 -34.57
C MET A 262 9.18 -16.98 -33.32
N LEU A 263 8.77 -15.72 -33.20
CA LEU A 263 8.89 -14.95 -31.96
C LEU A 263 7.76 -15.36 -31.02
N ASP A 264 7.95 -16.50 -30.35
CA ASP A 264 7.02 -17.10 -29.39
C ASP A 264 7.69 -17.29 -28.02
N GLU A 265 6.99 -17.95 -27.08
CA GLU A 265 7.47 -18.23 -25.72
C GLU A 265 8.81 -19.01 -25.67
N THR A 266 9.20 -19.69 -26.75
CA THR A 266 10.47 -20.44 -26.84
C THR A 266 11.64 -19.61 -27.37
N ALA A 267 11.39 -18.38 -27.83
CA ALA A 267 12.40 -17.54 -28.46
C ALA A 267 13.54 -17.15 -27.51
N TYR A 268 13.24 -16.92 -26.23
CA TYR A 268 14.23 -16.61 -25.19
C TYR A 268 15.28 -17.72 -25.07
N GLU A 269 14.86 -18.96 -24.81
CA GLU A 269 15.75 -20.10 -24.60
C GLU A 269 16.64 -20.37 -25.83
N LYS A 270 16.07 -20.27 -27.04
CA LYS A 270 16.82 -20.43 -28.29
C LYS A 270 17.92 -19.37 -28.43
N LEU A 271 17.61 -18.10 -28.13
CA LEU A 271 18.57 -17.01 -28.23
C LEU A 271 19.62 -17.05 -27.11
N GLU A 272 19.24 -17.48 -25.91
CA GLU A 272 20.16 -17.74 -24.80
C GLU A 272 21.15 -18.86 -25.17
N ASN A 273 20.68 -19.97 -25.74
CA ASN A 273 21.55 -21.06 -26.20
C ASN A 273 22.49 -20.60 -27.32
N ILE A 274 22.00 -19.78 -28.26
CA ILE A 274 22.87 -19.18 -29.29
C ILE A 274 23.92 -18.26 -28.66
N ALA A 275 23.54 -17.44 -27.69
CA ALA A 275 24.46 -16.51 -27.04
C ALA A 275 25.56 -17.25 -26.24
N THR A 276 25.23 -18.40 -25.65
CA THR A 276 26.13 -19.15 -24.74
C THR A 276 26.92 -20.25 -25.44
N THR A 277 26.30 -20.97 -26.39
CA THR A 277 26.87 -22.16 -27.05
C THR A 277 27.08 -21.98 -28.57
N GLY A 278 26.43 -20.99 -29.19
CA GLY A 278 26.45 -20.77 -30.63
C GLY A 278 25.48 -21.64 -31.45
N ASP A 279 24.60 -22.39 -30.78
CA ASP A 279 23.58 -23.25 -31.38
C ASP A 279 22.21 -23.07 -30.67
N PRO A 280 21.07 -23.04 -31.38
CA PRO A 280 19.73 -22.97 -30.77
C PRO A 280 19.24 -24.25 -30.11
N MET A 281 19.94 -25.38 -30.23
CA MET A 281 19.53 -26.67 -29.66
C MET A 281 19.29 -26.56 -28.15
N ILE A 282 18.03 -26.78 -27.76
CA ILE A 282 17.63 -26.87 -26.36
C ILE A 282 18.26 -28.14 -25.79
N SER A 283 19.22 -27.98 -24.89
CA SER A 283 19.72 -29.09 -24.08
C SER A 283 18.56 -29.54 -23.19
N VAL A 284 17.99 -30.72 -23.45
CA VAL A 284 16.91 -31.28 -22.62
C VAL A 284 17.48 -31.65 -21.26
N VAL A 285 17.53 -30.68 -20.34
CA VAL A 285 17.79 -30.93 -18.93
C VAL A 285 16.43 -31.10 -18.26
N SER A 286 16.16 -32.33 -17.81
CA SER A 286 14.96 -32.68 -17.05
C SER A 286 14.77 -31.75 -15.85
N THR A 287 13.72 -30.94 -15.89
CA THR A 287 13.26 -30.16 -14.75
C THR A 287 12.52 -31.07 -13.78
N THR A 288 13.09 -31.17 -12.59
CA THR A 288 12.56 -31.80 -11.39
C THR A 288 11.15 -31.33 -11.07
N THR A 289 10.31 -32.30 -10.74
CA THR A 289 8.91 -32.19 -10.31
C THR A 289 8.78 -31.25 -9.12
N ARG A 290 8.02 -30.16 -9.28
CA ARG A 290 7.64 -29.25 -8.20
C ARG A 290 6.56 -29.95 -7.37
N MET A 291 6.93 -30.41 -6.17
CA MET A 291 5.98 -30.93 -5.17
C MET A 291 5.09 -29.78 -4.70
N SER A 292 3.79 -29.89 -5.00
CA SER A 292 2.75 -29.11 -4.32
C SER A 292 2.47 -29.77 -2.98
N THR A 293 2.97 -29.19 -1.91
CA THR A 293 2.57 -29.55 -0.54
C THR A 293 1.36 -28.70 -0.16
N THR A 294 0.16 -29.23 -0.40
CA THR A 294 -1.04 -28.77 0.29
C THR A 294 -1.00 -29.28 1.72
N THR A 295 -0.40 -28.50 2.61
CA THR A 295 -0.58 -28.68 4.05
C THR A 295 -1.98 -28.17 4.39
N THR A 296 -2.94 -29.08 4.44
CA THR A 296 -4.26 -28.82 5.04
C THR A 296 -4.06 -28.63 6.54
N MET A 297 -3.84 -27.38 6.96
CA MET A 297 -4.04 -27.05 8.37
C MET A 297 -5.50 -27.36 8.72
N ALA A 298 -5.70 -28.15 9.77
CA ALA A 298 -7.03 -28.48 10.26
C ALA A 298 -7.81 -27.17 10.52
N SER A 299 -8.96 -27.04 9.86
CA SER A 299 -9.85 -25.88 9.94
C SER A 299 -10.33 -25.69 11.39
N TRP A 300 -9.76 -24.70 12.08
CA TRP A 300 -10.38 -24.08 13.24
C TRP A 300 -11.63 -23.32 12.77
N SER A 301 -12.77 -23.50 13.45
CA SER A 301 -14.03 -22.81 13.13
C SER A 301 -14.74 -22.32 14.38
N CYS A 302 -15.30 -21.11 14.31
CA CYS A 302 -16.15 -20.56 15.37
C CYS A 302 -17.45 -21.33 15.59
N GLN A 303 -17.85 -22.19 14.65
CA GLN A 303 -18.95 -23.12 14.86
C GLN A 303 -18.59 -24.21 15.88
N LEU A 304 -17.31 -24.59 15.96
CA LEU A 304 -16.83 -25.63 16.86
C LEU A 304 -16.48 -25.09 18.25
N ASN A 305 -16.05 -23.83 18.34
CA ASN A 305 -15.62 -23.20 19.60
C ASN A 305 -16.20 -21.78 19.77
N PRO A 306 -17.52 -21.63 19.97
CA PRO A 306 -18.18 -20.33 20.01
C PRO A 306 -17.71 -19.42 21.15
N ASN A 307 -17.41 -19.98 22.33
CA ASN A 307 -16.93 -19.20 23.49
C ASN A 307 -15.55 -18.60 23.24
N ARG A 308 -14.61 -19.42 22.72
CA ARG A 308 -13.27 -18.95 22.36
C ARG A 308 -13.33 -17.90 21.27
N CYS A 309 -14.23 -18.04 20.30
CA CYS A 309 -14.42 -16.98 19.30
C CYS A 309 -14.98 -15.71 19.93
N ALA A 310 -15.99 -15.79 20.79
CA ALA A 310 -16.57 -14.61 21.44
C ALA A 310 -15.52 -13.77 22.20
N GLU A 311 -14.55 -14.41 22.86
CA GLU A 311 -13.44 -13.73 23.56
C GLU A 311 -12.54 -12.89 22.64
N LEU A 312 -12.50 -13.21 21.34
CA LEU A 312 -11.71 -12.46 20.36
C LEU A 312 -12.42 -11.19 19.86
N TYR A 313 -13.72 -11.03 20.14
CA TYR A 313 -14.52 -9.88 19.72
C TYR A 313 -14.79 -8.97 20.92
N PHE A 314 -14.05 -7.87 21.00
CA PHE A 314 -14.22 -6.84 22.02
C PHE A 314 -13.83 -5.48 21.47
N VAL A 315 -14.20 -4.41 22.18
CA VAL A 315 -13.75 -3.06 21.85
C VAL A 315 -12.54 -2.73 22.71
N SER A 316 -11.45 -2.29 22.07
CA SER A 316 -10.19 -1.95 22.75
C SER A 316 -9.95 -0.44 22.73
N GLU A 317 -9.62 0.13 23.89
CA GLU A 317 -9.13 1.50 24.01
C GLU A 317 -7.85 1.70 23.18
N THR A 318 -6.91 0.75 23.26
CA THR A 318 -5.64 0.76 22.50
C THR A 318 -5.88 0.82 21.00
N ASP A 319 -6.78 -0.02 20.47
CA ASP A 319 -7.07 -0.06 19.03
C ASP A 319 -7.69 1.25 18.52
N MET A 320 -8.60 1.85 19.30
CA MET A 320 -9.23 3.12 18.94
C MET A 320 -8.22 4.27 18.97
N LEU A 321 -7.38 4.36 19.99
CA LEU A 321 -6.36 5.40 20.11
C LEU A 321 -5.32 5.30 19.00
N LYS A 322 -4.83 4.10 18.71
CA LYS A 322 -3.90 3.86 17.60
C LYS A 322 -4.54 4.18 16.25
N ALA A 323 -5.84 3.89 16.06
CA ALA A 323 -6.55 4.30 14.86
C ALA A 323 -6.68 5.83 14.76
N MET A 324 -7.02 6.53 15.84
CA MET A 324 -7.14 7.99 15.80
C MET A 324 -5.81 8.71 15.59
N TYR A 325 -4.71 8.16 16.09
CA TYR A 325 -3.37 8.63 15.74
C TYR A 325 -3.13 8.54 14.24
N ASN A 326 -3.32 7.35 13.64
CA ASN A 326 -3.14 7.17 12.20
C ASN A 326 -4.08 8.07 11.39
N ALA A 327 -5.33 8.21 11.81
CA ALA A 327 -6.32 9.04 11.13
C ALA A 327 -5.94 10.53 11.11
N LEU A 328 -5.48 11.07 12.24
CA LEU A 328 -5.24 12.51 12.40
C LEU A 328 -3.80 12.91 12.06
N TYR A 329 -2.81 12.05 12.34
CA TYR A 329 -1.41 12.38 12.17
C TYR A 329 -0.78 11.81 10.89
N ASN A 330 -1.30 10.70 10.37
CA ASN A 330 -0.79 10.11 9.12
C ASN A 330 -1.70 10.45 7.93
N ASP A 331 -3.00 10.14 8.01
CA ASP A 331 -3.92 10.29 6.89
C ASP A 331 -4.26 11.74 6.54
N VAL A 332 -4.49 12.60 7.56
CA VAL A 332 -4.82 14.02 7.31
C VAL A 332 -3.67 14.74 6.59
N PRO A 333 -2.40 14.67 7.03
CA PRO A 333 -1.28 15.23 6.28
C PRO A 333 -1.05 14.61 4.91
N ARG A 334 -1.23 13.30 4.76
CA ARG A 334 -1.01 12.59 3.48
C ARG A 334 -1.92 13.10 2.35
N ALA A 335 -3.13 13.55 2.67
CA ALA A 335 -4.03 14.11 1.65
C ALA A 335 -3.39 15.28 0.88
N GLY A 336 -2.36 15.92 1.44
CA GLY A 336 -1.52 16.90 0.77
C GLY A 336 -2.18 18.27 0.61
N GLY A 337 -1.35 19.26 0.28
CA GLY A 337 -1.79 20.65 0.10
C GLY A 337 -2.30 21.34 1.37
N ASN A 338 -2.74 22.58 1.23
CA ASN A 338 -3.39 23.28 2.34
C ASN A 338 -4.85 22.84 2.47
N PHE A 339 -5.34 22.70 3.70
CA PHE A 339 -6.74 22.46 3.99
C PHE A 339 -7.54 23.74 3.78
N THR A 340 -8.51 23.70 2.87
CA THR A 340 -9.39 24.80 2.47
C THR A 340 -10.78 24.28 2.11
N GLY A 341 -11.82 25.10 2.27
CA GLY A 341 -13.17 24.74 1.83
C GLY A 341 -13.68 23.41 2.41
N ALA A 342 -13.97 22.44 1.52
CA ALA A 342 -14.60 21.17 1.88
C ALA A 342 -13.73 20.28 2.78
N ASN A 343 -12.43 20.13 2.49
CA ASN A 343 -11.56 19.26 3.29
C ASN A 343 -11.32 19.84 4.70
N LEU A 344 -11.20 21.17 4.84
CA LEU A 344 -11.09 21.84 6.14
C LEU A 344 -12.39 21.72 6.94
N THR A 345 -13.54 21.83 6.27
CA THR A 345 -14.86 21.62 6.89
C THR A 345 -15.01 20.19 7.39
N ALA A 346 -14.61 19.20 6.58
CA ALA A 346 -14.63 17.79 6.96
C ALA A 346 -13.72 17.52 8.16
N LEU A 347 -12.50 18.07 8.17
CA LEU A 347 -11.58 17.94 9.29
C LEU A 347 -12.16 18.57 10.58
N ASN A 348 -12.74 19.77 10.48
CA ASN A 348 -13.39 20.44 11.61
C ASN A 348 -14.53 19.60 12.19
N ASN A 349 -15.44 19.14 11.33
CA ASN A 349 -16.58 18.32 11.75
C ASN A 349 -16.14 17.00 12.40
N PHE A 350 -15.10 16.36 11.85
CA PHE A 350 -14.58 15.11 12.40
C PHE A 350 -13.90 15.30 13.76
N VAL A 351 -13.09 16.34 13.92
CA VAL A 351 -12.45 16.65 15.21
C VAL A 351 -13.47 17.10 16.25
N ASP A 352 -14.53 17.83 15.86
CA ASP A 352 -15.63 18.17 16.77
C ASP A 352 -16.41 16.93 17.22
N LEU A 353 -16.68 15.98 16.31
CA LEU A 353 -17.25 14.68 16.64
C LEU A 353 -16.40 13.94 17.68
N LEU A 354 -15.08 13.89 17.49
CA LEU A 354 -14.15 13.26 18.45
C LEU A 354 -14.15 13.98 19.80
N ALA A 355 -14.06 15.32 19.82
CA ALA A 355 -14.05 16.10 21.05
C ALA A 355 -15.34 15.92 21.88
N ASN A 356 -16.47 15.76 21.21
CA ASN A 356 -17.78 15.63 21.84
C ASN A 356 -18.06 14.19 22.32
N TYR A 357 -17.68 13.18 21.53
CA TYR A 357 -18.20 11.82 21.69
C TYR A 357 -17.15 10.73 21.83
N PHE A 358 -15.85 11.02 21.78
CA PHE A 358 -14.83 9.99 22.08
C PHE A 358 -15.01 9.49 23.53
N PRO A 359 -15.07 8.17 23.76
CA PRO A 359 -15.47 7.60 25.06
C PRO A 359 -14.40 7.86 26.12
N THR A 360 -14.80 8.26 27.33
CA THR A 360 -13.88 8.46 28.47
C THR A 360 -14.16 7.55 29.65
N GLN A 361 -15.23 6.76 29.56
CA GLN A 361 -15.71 5.86 30.59
C GLN A 361 -16.26 4.60 29.91
N GLN A 362 -16.16 3.47 30.59
CA GLN A 362 -16.96 2.30 30.25
C GLN A 362 -18.44 2.56 30.53
N GLY A 363 -19.32 1.90 29.78
CA GLY A 363 -20.73 1.84 30.10
C GLY A 363 -20.98 1.01 31.36
N SER A 364 -21.87 1.50 32.25
CA SER A 364 -22.40 0.69 33.35
C SER A 364 -23.32 -0.40 32.78
N SER A 365 -22.80 -1.60 32.52
CA SER A 365 -23.65 -2.73 32.17
C SER A 365 -24.47 -3.15 33.39
N SER A 366 -25.79 -2.94 33.35
CA SER A 366 -26.72 -3.33 34.41
C SER A 366 -27.01 -4.83 34.46
N ARG A 367 -26.36 -5.66 33.63
CA ARG A 367 -26.67 -7.10 33.50
C ARG A 367 -25.51 -8.06 33.79
N LEU A 368 -24.29 -7.57 33.99
CA LEU A 368 -23.19 -8.40 34.49
C LEU A 368 -23.00 -8.07 35.97
N GLY A 369 -23.66 -8.87 36.82
CA GLY A 369 -23.54 -8.73 38.27
C GLY A 369 -22.08 -8.78 38.73
N GLY A 370 -21.68 -7.79 39.52
CA GLY A 370 -20.45 -7.84 40.30
C GLY A 370 -19.29 -6.96 39.82
N GLY A 371 -19.55 -5.68 39.50
CA GLY A 371 -18.49 -4.68 39.33
C GLY A 371 -18.98 -3.30 39.71
N ASN A 372 -18.47 -2.76 40.83
CA ASN A 372 -18.79 -1.42 41.30
C ASN A 372 -17.88 -0.42 40.55
N GLY A 373 -18.41 0.35 39.60
CA GLY A 373 -17.76 1.57 39.10
C GLY A 373 -17.70 1.75 37.58
N ASN A 374 -18.01 2.97 37.11
CA ASN A 374 -17.58 3.49 35.81
C ASN A 374 -16.04 3.45 35.75
N THR A 375 -15.47 2.46 35.07
CA THR A 375 -14.03 2.42 34.82
C THR A 375 -13.67 3.56 33.87
N THR A 376 -12.79 4.46 34.30
CA THR A 376 -12.30 5.56 33.46
C THR A 376 -11.32 5.03 32.42
N LEU A 377 -11.54 5.41 31.17
CA LEU A 377 -10.64 5.18 30.05
C LEU A 377 -9.60 6.31 30.07
N LYS A 378 -8.49 6.08 30.78
CA LYS A 378 -7.51 7.13 31.13
C LYS A 378 -6.90 7.76 29.88
N GLN A 379 -6.44 6.94 28.94
CA GLN A 379 -5.80 7.44 27.72
C GLN A 379 -6.80 8.13 26.80
N SER A 380 -8.01 7.60 26.68
CA SER A 380 -9.10 8.23 25.93
C SER A 380 -9.54 9.56 26.54
N SER A 381 -9.48 9.69 27.86
CA SER A 381 -9.74 10.95 28.56
C SER A 381 -8.71 12.02 28.22
N LEU A 382 -7.43 11.65 28.12
CA LEU A 382 -6.35 12.54 27.69
C LEU A 382 -6.46 12.87 26.20
N ALA A 383 -6.72 11.87 25.34
CA ALA A 383 -6.93 12.06 23.91
C ALA A 383 -8.10 13.01 23.61
N ARG A 384 -9.19 12.93 24.39
CA ARG A 384 -10.31 13.87 24.24
C ARG A 384 -9.96 15.32 24.60
N GLN A 385 -8.96 15.55 25.46
CA GLN A 385 -8.41 16.89 25.67
C GLN A 385 -7.62 17.37 24.44
N VAL A 386 -6.81 16.50 23.83
CA VAL A 386 -6.14 16.78 22.55
C VAL A 386 -7.17 17.16 21.47
N PHE A 387 -8.23 16.37 21.30
CA PHE A 387 -9.28 16.65 20.31
C PHE A 387 -10.00 17.97 20.58
N SER A 388 -10.25 18.29 21.86
CA SER A 388 -10.89 19.56 22.24
C SER A 388 -10.02 20.76 21.88
N GLU A 389 -8.71 20.70 22.14
CA GLU A 389 -7.79 21.79 21.78
C GLU A 389 -7.51 21.86 20.27
N LEU A 390 -7.49 20.72 19.57
CA LEU A 390 -7.43 20.69 18.10
C LEU A 390 -8.67 21.35 17.48
N ARG A 391 -9.86 21.08 18.02
CA ARG A 391 -11.09 21.75 17.59
C ARG A 391 -10.97 23.26 17.74
N ASP A 392 -10.49 23.74 18.88
CA ASP A 392 -10.36 25.17 19.14
C ASP A 392 -9.31 25.82 18.21
N PHE A 393 -8.21 25.10 17.95
CA PHE A 393 -7.23 25.48 16.94
C PHE A 393 -7.86 25.59 15.54
N LEU A 394 -8.65 24.59 15.11
CA LEU A 394 -9.33 24.62 13.82
C LEU A 394 -10.35 25.77 13.73
N LYS A 395 -11.10 26.05 14.81
CA LYS A 395 -12.04 27.18 14.87
C LYS A 395 -11.33 28.53 14.76
N SER A 396 -10.19 28.69 15.43
CA SER A 396 -9.41 29.94 15.35
C SER A 396 -8.84 30.19 13.94
N ASN A 397 -8.42 29.12 13.25
CA ASN A 397 -7.88 29.20 11.89
C ASN A 397 -8.94 29.18 10.79
N ALA A 398 -10.18 28.77 11.08
CA ALA A 398 -11.29 28.82 10.13
C ALA A 398 -11.54 30.25 9.60
N SER A 399 -11.25 31.27 10.42
CA SER A 399 -11.27 32.69 10.05
C SER A 399 -10.39 33.02 8.84
N ASN A 400 -9.25 32.31 8.72
CA ASN A 400 -8.28 32.51 7.65
C ASN A 400 -8.62 31.68 6.40
N GLY A 401 -9.56 30.73 6.50
CA GLY A 401 -10.01 29.86 5.41
C GLY A 401 -8.97 28.85 4.88
N VAL A 402 -7.76 28.86 5.44
CA VAL A 402 -6.61 28.05 5.00
C VAL A 402 -5.83 27.57 6.22
N LEU A 403 -5.50 26.28 6.24
CA LEU A 403 -4.61 25.66 7.23
C LEU A 403 -3.56 24.81 6.50
N SER A 404 -2.27 25.03 6.76
CA SER A 404 -1.24 24.20 6.14
C SER A 404 -1.13 22.83 6.83
N THR A 405 -0.73 21.81 6.08
CA THR A 405 -0.40 20.48 6.64
C THR A 405 0.64 20.58 7.74
N ARG A 406 1.65 21.45 7.57
CA ARG A 406 2.73 21.65 8.53
C ARG A 406 2.22 22.21 9.86
N ASP A 407 1.33 23.20 9.81
CA ASP A 407 0.76 23.80 11.02
C ASP A 407 -0.11 22.78 11.77
N TRP A 408 -0.84 21.94 11.03
CA TRP A 408 -1.61 20.83 11.60
C TRP A 408 -0.71 19.79 12.28
N GLU A 409 0.33 19.30 11.59
CA GLU A 409 1.29 18.33 12.14
C GLU A 409 1.96 18.86 13.40
N HIS A 410 2.49 20.09 13.33
CA HIS A 410 3.13 20.74 14.47
C HIS A 410 2.17 20.90 15.65
N LYS A 411 0.92 21.32 15.39
CA LYS A 411 -0.07 21.49 16.44
C LYS A 411 -0.49 20.17 17.08
N PHE A 412 -0.65 19.12 16.27
CA PHE A 412 -0.95 17.78 16.77
C PHE A 412 0.15 17.29 17.72
N GLU A 413 1.42 17.36 17.31
CA GLU A 413 2.57 16.94 18.14
C GLU A 413 2.71 17.77 19.42
N GLU A 414 2.49 19.08 19.34
CA GLU A 414 2.48 19.97 20.51
C GLU A 414 1.44 19.51 21.53
N LEU A 415 0.21 19.26 21.09
CA LEU A 415 -0.89 18.86 21.96
C LEU A 415 -0.73 17.43 22.48
N GLU A 416 -0.22 16.52 21.65
CA GLU A 416 0.10 15.15 22.06
C GLU A 416 1.13 15.16 23.20
N LYS A 417 2.23 15.92 23.05
CA LYS A 417 3.25 16.09 24.11
C LYS A 417 2.67 16.73 25.36
N LYS A 418 1.85 17.78 25.20
CA LYS A 418 1.17 18.48 26.32
C LYS A 418 0.28 17.54 27.14
N HIS A 419 -0.39 16.59 26.47
CA HIS A 419 -1.36 15.68 27.07
C HIS A 419 -0.79 14.27 27.34
N GLN A 420 0.52 14.18 27.59
CA GLN A 420 1.22 12.96 28.03
C GLN A 420 1.22 11.82 27.00
N MET A 421 1.29 12.15 25.71
CA MET A 421 1.36 11.18 24.61
C MET A 421 0.25 10.12 24.67
N PRO A 422 -1.04 10.52 24.62
CA PRO A 422 -2.15 9.61 24.92
C PRO A 422 -2.42 8.57 23.83
N PHE A 423 -1.73 8.65 22.69
CA PHE A 423 -1.91 7.74 21.57
C PHE A 423 -0.83 6.66 21.54
N GLU A 424 -1.26 5.40 21.59
CA GLU A 424 -0.38 4.24 21.68
C GLU A 424 0.13 3.80 20.29
N ARG A 425 1.08 4.56 19.75
CA ARG A 425 1.66 4.31 18.41
C ARG A 425 2.45 3.00 18.32
N ASN A 426 3.15 2.60 19.37
CA ASN A 426 4.02 1.41 19.37
C ASN A 426 3.34 0.15 19.93
N ALA A 427 2.10 0.26 20.42
CA ALA A 427 1.36 -0.91 20.87
C ALA A 427 0.94 -1.79 19.69
N SER A 428 0.99 -3.11 19.86
CA SER A 428 0.36 -4.02 18.91
C SER A 428 -1.16 -3.86 19.01
N TYR A 429 -1.87 -4.01 17.88
CA TYR A 429 -3.32 -4.12 17.92
C TYR A 429 -3.76 -5.26 18.86
N GLU A 430 -4.90 -5.10 19.52
CA GLU A 430 -5.51 -6.09 20.41
C GLU A 430 -6.64 -6.81 19.66
N HIS A 431 -7.89 -6.34 19.79
CA HIS A 431 -9.02 -6.90 19.06
C HIS A 431 -8.77 -6.85 17.57
N CYS A 432 -8.15 -5.79 17.07
CA CYS A 432 -7.90 -5.57 15.66
C CYS A 432 -6.63 -6.26 15.12
N ARG A 433 -5.96 -7.09 15.93
CA ARG A 433 -4.83 -7.90 15.45
C ARG A 433 -5.31 -8.95 14.44
N GLY A 434 -4.64 -9.03 13.29
CA GLY A 434 -4.82 -10.11 12.32
C GLY A 434 -4.10 -11.38 12.74
N SER A 435 -4.48 -12.52 12.14
CA SER A 435 -3.76 -13.79 12.26
C SER A 435 -2.32 -13.68 11.77
N VAL A 436 -2.11 -12.90 10.72
CA VAL A 436 -0.81 -12.41 10.28
C VAL A 436 -0.86 -10.90 10.05
N SER A 437 0.33 -10.31 9.98
CA SER A 437 0.56 -8.86 10.02
C SER A 437 -0.19 -8.08 8.93
N MET A 438 -0.39 -8.65 7.74
CA MET A 438 -1.15 -8.01 6.66
C MET A 438 -2.67 -7.85 6.94
N PHE A 439 -3.25 -8.64 7.84
CA PHE A 439 -4.71 -8.64 8.06
C PHE A 439 -5.15 -7.62 9.12
N ARG A 440 -6.35 -7.07 8.93
CA ARG A 440 -7.09 -6.24 9.91
C ARG A 440 -6.37 -4.91 10.26
N GLY A 441 -5.91 -4.75 11.50
CA GLY A 441 -5.18 -3.57 11.96
C GLY A 441 -5.97 -2.26 11.90
N TYR A 442 -5.38 -1.25 11.26
CA TYR A 442 -5.87 0.13 11.27
C TYR A 442 -7.34 0.27 10.85
N THR A 443 -7.75 -0.41 9.78
CA THR A 443 -9.13 -0.33 9.28
C THR A 443 -10.14 -0.91 10.25
N CYS A 444 -9.79 -1.97 10.98
CA CYS A 444 -10.61 -2.49 12.07
C CYS A 444 -10.74 -1.47 13.20
N GLY A 445 -9.64 -0.81 13.58
CA GLY A 445 -9.65 0.22 14.63
C GLY A 445 -10.49 1.44 14.25
N LEU A 446 -10.46 1.86 12.97
CA LEU A 446 -11.33 2.93 12.44
C LEU A 446 -12.80 2.57 12.58
N TRP A 447 -13.22 1.39 12.08
CA TRP A 447 -14.60 0.95 12.20
C TRP A 447 -15.06 0.88 13.65
N THR A 448 -14.24 0.28 14.53
CA THR A 448 -14.51 0.21 15.97
C THR A 448 -14.71 1.59 16.57
N THR A 449 -13.87 2.56 16.19
CA THR A 449 -13.99 3.94 16.67
C THR A 449 -15.25 4.62 16.15
N PHE A 450 -15.57 4.49 14.86
CA PHE A 450 -16.76 5.08 14.26
C PHE A 450 -18.06 4.55 14.88
N HIS A 451 -18.15 3.23 15.10
CA HIS A 451 -19.29 2.63 15.79
C HIS A 451 -19.39 3.10 17.24
N THR A 452 -18.26 3.22 17.93
CA THR A 452 -18.25 3.73 19.30
C THR A 452 -18.72 5.19 19.37
N LEU A 453 -18.26 6.04 18.44
CA LEU A 453 -18.68 7.45 18.36
C LEU A 453 -20.18 7.61 18.11
N THR A 454 -20.78 6.82 17.21
CA THR A 454 -22.23 6.89 16.93
C THR A 454 -23.04 6.42 18.14
N ILE A 455 -22.59 5.39 18.86
CA ILE A 455 -23.22 4.93 20.10
C ILE A 455 -23.11 5.98 21.21
N GLN A 456 -21.94 6.60 21.41
CA GLN A 456 -21.76 7.68 22.39
C GLN A 456 -22.61 8.91 22.07
N ALA A 457 -22.74 9.27 20.78
CA ALA A 457 -23.61 10.34 20.33
C ALA A 457 -25.09 10.06 20.63
N TYR A 458 -25.54 8.83 20.36
CA TYR A 458 -26.89 8.37 20.72
C TYR A 458 -27.11 8.41 22.24
N MET A 459 -26.24 7.79 23.04
CA MET A 459 -26.42 7.71 24.49
C MET A 459 -26.46 9.07 25.18
N SER A 460 -25.64 10.00 24.71
CA SER A 460 -25.59 11.37 25.24
C SER A 460 -26.84 12.19 24.89
N ASN A 461 -27.61 11.77 23.88
CA ASN A 461 -28.70 12.55 23.30
C ASN A 461 -30.03 11.79 23.13
N GLN A 462 -30.16 10.57 23.63
CA GLN A 462 -31.35 9.72 23.42
C GLN A 462 -32.66 10.37 23.90
N ASN A 463 -32.57 11.26 24.89
CA ASN A 463 -33.71 12.01 25.44
C ASN A 463 -33.73 13.48 24.97
N ASN A 464 -32.87 13.87 24.03
CA ASN A 464 -32.75 15.22 23.50
C ASN A 464 -33.52 15.33 22.17
N ALA A 465 -34.70 15.93 22.21
CA ALA A 465 -35.55 16.11 21.02
C ALA A 465 -34.91 16.99 19.93
N SER A 466 -33.89 17.78 20.25
CA SER A 466 -33.17 18.63 19.29
C SER A 466 -31.99 17.92 18.63
N PHE A 467 -31.65 16.70 19.03
CA PHE A 467 -30.52 15.96 18.49
C PHE A 467 -30.68 15.70 16.99
N GLN A 468 -29.64 16.05 16.23
CA GLN A 468 -29.55 15.78 14.80
C GLN A 468 -28.57 14.61 14.58
N PRO A 469 -29.06 13.42 14.20
CA PRO A 469 -28.21 12.23 14.02
C PRO A 469 -27.35 12.29 12.74
N LEU A 470 -27.87 12.91 11.67
CA LEU A 470 -27.20 12.94 10.36
C LEU A 470 -25.82 13.64 10.38
N PRO A 471 -25.63 14.80 11.04
CA PRO A 471 -24.32 15.44 11.16
C PRO A 471 -23.21 14.54 11.72
N VAL A 472 -23.52 13.62 12.64
CA VAL A 472 -22.54 12.68 13.22
C VAL A 472 -21.96 11.78 12.12
N LEU A 473 -22.84 11.19 11.32
CA LEU A 473 -22.42 10.31 10.22
C LEU A 473 -21.80 11.10 9.05
N LYS A 474 -22.24 12.34 8.81
CA LYS A 474 -21.64 13.23 7.82
C LYS A 474 -20.21 13.65 8.17
N ALA A 475 -19.89 13.82 9.46
CA ALA A 475 -18.52 14.06 9.90
C ALA A 475 -17.59 12.88 9.56
N ILE A 476 -18.06 11.64 9.76
CA ILE A 476 -17.34 10.42 9.38
C ILE A 476 -17.20 10.35 7.85
N GLN A 477 -18.29 10.55 7.11
CA GLN A 477 -18.29 10.49 5.64
C GLN A 477 -17.32 11.52 5.04
N GLY A 478 -17.37 12.78 5.51
CA GLY A 478 -16.48 13.83 5.02
C GLY A 478 -15.01 13.52 5.31
N TRP A 479 -14.70 12.93 6.48
CA TRP A 479 -13.33 12.51 6.76
C TRP A 479 -12.87 11.39 5.82
N VAL A 480 -13.72 10.39 5.57
CA VAL A 480 -13.41 9.30 4.63
C VAL A 480 -13.20 9.83 3.21
N GLU A 481 -14.05 10.75 2.76
CA GLU A 481 -13.97 11.37 1.43
C GLU A 481 -12.65 12.12 1.20
N HIS A 482 -12.19 12.87 2.20
CA HIS A 482 -11.05 13.76 1.99
C HIS A 482 -9.72 13.18 2.46
N PHE A 483 -9.72 12.28 3.45
CA PHE A 483 -8.49 11.89 4.13
C PHE A 483 -8.21 10.40 4.12
N PHE A 484 -9.18 9.50 3.93
CA PHE A 484 -8.88 8.05 4.00
C PHE A 484 -8.03 7.56 2.81
N GLY A 485 -6.98 6.78 3.10
CA GLY A 485 -5.90 6.53 2.13
C GLY A 485 -6.12 5.43 1.10
N CYS A 486 -7.01 4.47 1.39
CA CYS A 486 -7.38 3.45 0.41
C CYS A 486 -8.36 4.05 -0.60
N ARG A 487 -7.88 4.41 -1.82
CA ARG A 487 -8.69 5.08 -2.85
C ARG A 487 -10.00 4.35 -3.11
N SER A 488 -9.94 3.07 -3.42
CA SER A 488 -11.14 2.34 -3.81
C SER A 488 -12.02 1.93 -2.62
N CYS A 489 -11.46 1.79 -1.41
CA CYS A 489 -12.29 1.67 -0.21
C CYS A 489 -13.13 2.94 0.00
N ARG A 490 -12.53 4.10 -0.18
CA ARG A 490 -13.19 5.40 -0.15
C ARG A 490 -14.26 5.50 -1.24
N GLU A 491 -13.93 5.18 -2.50
CA GLU A 491 -14.91 5.21 -3.61
C GLU A 491 -16.13 4.34 -3.31
N HIS A 492 -15.93 3.12 -2.82
CA HIS A 492 -17.03 2.25 -2.44
C HIS A 492 -17.84 2.78 -1.26
N PHE A 493 -17.18 3.35 -0.26
CA PHE A 493 -17.87 3.96 0.88
C PHE A 493 -18.73 5.14 0.41
N MET A 494 -18.21 5.98 -0.48
CA MET A 494 -18.94 7.12 -1.04
C MET A 494 -20.10 6.67 -1.93
N GLU A 495 -19.88 5.70 -2.83
CA GLU A 495 -20.93 5.11 -3.66
C GLU A 495 -22.07 4.54 -2.81
N MET A 496 -21.73 3.79 -1.76
CA MET A 496 -22.70 3.22 -0.83
C MET A 496 -23.48 4.31 -0.11
N THR A 497 -22.79 5.25 0.51
CA THR A 497 -23.42 6.22 1.42
C THR A 497 -24.13 7.37 0.71
N THR A 498 -23.90 7.56 -0.60
CA THR A 498 -24.54 8.61 -1.41
C THR A 498 -25.54 8.08 -2.43
N LYS A 499 -25.36 6.86 -2.96
CA LYS A 499 -26.20 6.32 -4.05
C LYS A 499 -26.98 5.08 -3.67
N THR A 500 -26.31 3.99 -3.29
CA THR A 500 -26.99 2.68 -3.13
C THR A 500 -27.67 2.51 -1.77
N PHE A 501 -27.16 3.18 -0.73
CA PHE A 501 -27.71 3.21 0.61
C PHE A 501 -27.63 4.64 1.21
N PRO A 502 -28.35 5.61 0.63
CA PRO A 502 -28.14 7.04 0.88
C PRO A 502 -28.47 7.44 2.32
N MET A 503 -27.50 8.04 3.00
CA MET A 503 -27.58 8.38 4.43
C MET A 503 -28.75 9.33 4.75
N GLU A 504 -28.96 10.34 3.91
CA GLU A 504 -30.01 11.35 4.05
C GLU A 504 -31.41 10.74 4.00
N ALA A 505 -31.58 9.64 3.27
CA ALA A 505 -32.86 8.94 3.17
C ALA A 505 -33.11 8.02 4.37
N LYS A 506 -32.05 7.47 4.96
CA LYS A 506 -32.12 6.42 5.99
C LYS A 506 -32.04 6.93 7.42
N VAL A 507 -31.42 8.08 7.66
CA VAL A 507 -31.16 8.60 9.02
C VAL A 507 -32.16 9.69 9.38
N LYS A 508 -33.14 9.34 10.24
CA LYS A 508 -34.25 10.22 10.63
C LYS A 508 -34.44 10.35 12.15
N LYS A 509 -34.15 9.29 12.90
CA LYS A 509 -34.32 9.19 14.35
C LYS A 509 -32.97 9.05 15.04
N ALA A 510 -32.96 9.27 16.35
CA ALA A 510 -31.73 9.28 17.14
C ALA A 510 -30.94 7.96 17.04
N ASP A 511 -31.62 6.81 17.04
CA ASP A 511 -31.06 5.46 16.94
C ASP A 511 -30.54 5.12 15.54
N ASP A 512 -31.07 5.76 14.49
CA ASP A 512 -30.57 5.57 13.13
C ASP A 512 -29.08 5.93 12.98
N VAL A 513 -28.53 6.77 13.87
CA VAL A 513 -27.12 7.19 13.83
C VAL A 513 -26.15 6.01 13.89
N PHE A 514 -26.43 4.99 14.71
CA PHE A 514 -25.58 3.81 14.83
C PHE A 514 -26.13 2.62 14.03
N LEU A 515 -27.46 2.51 13.89
CA LEU A 515 -28.07 1.45 13.08
C LEU A 515 -27.73 1.56 11.60
N TYR A 516 -27.69 2.78 11.05
CA TYR A 516 -27.25 3.01 9.68
C TYR A 516 -25.82 2.54 9.45
N LEU A 517 -24.89 2.94 10.33
CA LEU A 517 -23.49 2.58 10.21
C LEU A 517 -23.31 1.05 10.34
N TRP A 518 -24.07 0.42 11.24
CA TRP A 518 -24.10 -1.03 11.40
C TRP A 518 -24.56 -1.75 10.12
N GLN A 519 -25.67 -1.33 9.51
CA GLN A 519 -26.19 -1.90 8.25
C GLN A 519 -25.21 -1.68 7.09
N ALA A 520 -24.62 -0.49 7.01
CA ALA A 520 -23.61 -0.16 6.01
C ALA A 520 -22.36 -1.06 6.18
N HIS A 521 -21.88 -1.26 7.41
CA HIS A 521 -20.76 -2.15 7.68
C HIS A 521 -21.08 -3.62 7.35
N ASN A 522 -22.30 -4.08 7.62
CA ASN A 522 -22.74 -5.43 7.25
C ASN A 522 -22.86 -5.63 5.73
N THR A 523 -23.20 -4.57 4.98
CA THR A 523 -23.13 -4.57 3.50
C THR A 523 -21.69 -4.77 3.03
N VAL A 524 -20.73 -4.10 3.67
CA VAL A 524 -19.30 -4.28 3.39
C VAL A 524 -18.84 -5.71 3.75
N ASN A 525 -19.26 -6.24 4.90
CA ASN A 525 -18.94 -7.61 5.31
C ASN A 525 -19.47 -8.65 4.31
N ALA A 526 -20.69 -8.47 3.81
CA ALA A 526 -21.28 -9.37 2.80
C ALA A 526 -20.46 -9.39 1.52
N ARG A 527 -20.01 -8.22 1.05
CA ARG A 527 -19.17 -8.09 -0.15
C ARG A 527 -17.78 -8.69 0.03
N LEU A 528 -17.16 -8.50 1.20
CA LEU A 528 -15.78 -8.93 1.48
C LEU A 528 -15.69 -10.38 1.98
N LYS A 529 -16.80 -11.10 2.10
CA LYS A 529 -16.82 -12.49 2.53
C LYS A 529 -16.10 -13.37 1.50
N ALA A 530 -15.15 -14.19 1.95
CA ALA A 530 -14.26 -15.00 1.11
C ALA A 530 -13.38 -14.20 0.13
N ASP A 531 -13.22 -12.90 0.34
CA ASP A 531 -12.27 -12.07 -0.41
C ASP A 531 -10.83 -12.35 0.04
N LEU A 532 -9.83 -12.13 -0.82
CA LEU A 532 -8.41 -12.31 -0.48
C LEU A 532 -7.95 -11.47 0.73
N THR A 533 -8.67 -10.39 1.04
CA THR A 533 -8.40 -9.54 2.21
C THR A 533 -9.05 -10.04 3.50
N GLU A 534 -9.91 -11.06 3.44
CA GLU A 534 -10.53 -11.69 4.60
C GLU A 534 -9.51 -12.51 5.38
N ASP A 535 -9.40 -12.22 6.67
CA ASP A 535 -8.55 -12.99 7.57
C ASP A 535 -9.18 -14.36 7.82
N PRO A 536 -8.48 -15.47 7.53
CA PRO A 536 -9.03 -16.81 7.72
C PRO A 536 -9.45 -17.11 9.17
N GLU A 537 -8.81 -16.47 10.17
CA GLU A 537 -9.18 -16.63 11.58
C GLU A 537 -10.30 -15.67 12.02
N PHE A 538 -10.61 -14.65 11.21
CA PHE A 538 -11.67 -13.67 11.45
C PHE A 538 -12.55 -13.48 10.21
N PRO A 539 -13.29 -14.53 9.80
CA PRO A 539 -14.17 -14.45 8.65
C PRO A 539 -15.27 -13.40 8.84
N LYS A 540 -15.73 -12.83 7.72
CA LYS A 540 -16.77 -11.81 7.66
C LYS A 540 -18.14 -12.44 7.94
N TYR A 541 -18.64 -12.19 9.14
CA TYR A 541 -20.01 -12.49 9.52
C TYR A 541 -20.93 -11.30 9.22
N GLN A 542 -22.22 -11.58 9.01
CA GLN A 542 -23.24 -10.59 9.32
C GLN A 542 -23.22 -10.38 10.83
N PHE A 543 -22.80 -9.21 11.27
CA PHE A 543 -22.52 -8.89 12.66
C PHE A 543 -23.80 -8.40 13.37
N PRO A 544 -24.05 -8.78 14.64
CA PRO A 544 -23.31 -9.78 15.40
C PRO A 544 -23.55 -11.19 14.87
N ALA A 545 -22.48 -12.00 14.88
CA ALA A 545 -22.60 -13.42 14.64
C ALA A 545 -23.40 -14.10 15.76
N GLN A 546 -23.99 -15.27 15.48
CA GLN A 546 -24.85 -15.97 16.44
C GLN A 546 -24.15 -16.34 17.75
N PHE A 547 -22.83 -16.56 17.73
CA PHE A 547 -22.03 -16.84 18.93
C PHE A 547 -21.79 -15.59 19.80
N LEU A 548 -21.99 -14.38 19.26
CA LEU A 548 -21.93 -13.11 20.02
C LEU A 548 -23.31 -12.71 20.55
N CYS A 549 -24.36 -12.97 19.77
CA CYS A 549 -25.73 -12.66 20.15
C CYS A 549 -26.70 -13.69 19.58
N ASN A 550 -27.10 -14.64 20.41
CA ASN A 550 -27.92 -15.79 20.00
C ASN A 550 -29.36 -15.42 19.60
N ASN A 551 -29.87 -14.27 20.03
CA ASN A 551 -31.21 -13.77 19.77
C ASN A 551 -31.25 -12.54 18.85
N CYS A 552 -30.10 -12.08 18.36
CA CYS A 552 -30.04 -10.93 17.45
C CYS A 552 -30.46 -11.29 16.02
N SER A 553 -30.28 -12.54 15.59
CA SER A 553 -30.66 -12.98 14.25
C SER A 553 -31.24 -14.39 14.25
N SER A 554 -32.12 -14.66 13.30
CA SER A 554 -32.60 -16.00 12.98
C SER A 554 -31.60 -16.73 12.05
N ARG A 555 -31.81 -18.03 11.80
CA ARG A 555 -30.94 -18.84 10.91
C ARG A 555 -30.82 -18.32 9.46
N ASN A 556 -31.66 -17.37 9.05
CA ASN A 556 -31.64 -16.77 7.71
C ASN A 556 -31.02 -15.36 7.71
N ASP A 557 -30.23 -14.99 8.73
CA ASP A 557 -29.63 -13.66 8.89
C ASP A 557 -30.64 -12.49 8.92
N ILE A 558 -31.91 -12.80 9.24
CA ILE A 558 -32.92 -11.78 9.53
C ILE A 558 -32.71 -11.33 10.98
N PHE A 559 -32.39 -10.04 11.15
CA PHE A 559 -32.09 -9.43 12.43
C PHE A 559 -33.34 -8.97 13.19
N ASP A 560 -33.33 -9.10 14.52
CA ASP A 560 -34.28 -8.47 15.44
C ASP A 560 -33.73 -7.10 15.88
N ASP A 561 -34.37 -6.03 15.41
CA ASP A 561 -33.90 -4.66 15.62
C ASP A 561 -33.67 -4.30 17.10
N ARG A 562 -34.53 -4.81 18.00
CA ARG A 562 -34.43 -4.51 19.43
C ARG A 562 -33.27 -5.26 20.07
N ALA A 563 -33.10 -6.54 19.76
CA ALA A 563 -32.00 -7.36 20.27
C ALA A 563 -30.66 -6.82 19.75
N VAL A 564 -30.57 -6.48 18.45
CA VAL A 564 -29.39 -5.86 17.85
C VAL A 564 -29.07 -4.52 18.50
N THR A 565 -30.07 -3.64 18.67
CA THR A 565 -29.86 -2.34 19.34
C THR A 565 -29.25 -2.51 20.73
N ASN A 566 -29.82 -3.38 21.55
CA ASN A 566 -29.31 -3.64 22.89
C ASN A 566 -27.90 -4.23 22.86
N PHE A 567 -27.63 -5.15 21.93
CA PHE A 567 -26.31 -5.74 21.76
C PHE A 567 -25.27 -4.67 21.37
N LEU A 568 -25.54 -3.85 20.36
CA LEU A 568 -24.60 -2.84 19.86
C LEU A 568 -24.27 -1.80 20.94
N VAL A 569 -25.28 -1.30 21.65
CA VAL A 569 -25.07 -0.38 22.78
C VAL A 569 -24.20 -1.01 23.85
N ASN A 570 -24.45 -2.26 24.25
CA ASN A 570 -23.63 -2.94 25.25
C ASN A 570 -22.20 -3.21 24.74
N TYR A 571 -22.06 -3.69 23.50
CA TYR A 571 -20.78 -4.05 22.89
C TYR A 571 -19.85 -2.84 22.77
N TYR A 572 -20.34 -1.73 22.23
CA TYR A 572 -19.53 -0.52 22.01
C TYR A 572 -19.39 0.39 23.24
N THR A 573 -20.00 0.04 24.36
CA THR A 573 -19.76 0.71 25.65
C THR A 573 -18.91 -0.12 26.61
N THR A 574 -18.78 -1.42 26.36
CA THR A 574 -17.90 -2.33 27.11
C THR A 574 -16.50 -2.30 26.50
N ILE A 575 -15.74 -1.26 26.82
CA ILE A 575 -14.42 -1.00 26.24
C ILE A 575 -13.34 -1.56 27.16
N LYS A 576 -12.50 -2.47 26.66
CA LYS A 576 -11.28 -2.93 27.36
C LYS A 576 -10.35 -1.72 27.55
N PRO A 577 -10.04 -1.31 28.79
CA PRO A 577 -9.14 -0.19 29.03
C PRO A 577 -7.71 -0.54 28.62
N TYR A 578 -6.93 0.47 28.34
CA TYR A 578 -5.49 0.35 28.14
C TYR A 578 -4.80 -0.22 29.39
N ASP A 579 -4.00 -1.27 29.22
CA ASP A 579 -3.11 -1.81 30.26
C ASP A 579 -1.64 -1.57 29.85
N GLU A 580 -0.91 -0.82 30.68
CA GLU A 580 0.52 -0.55 30.50
C GLU A 580 1.38 -1.84 30.53
N ARG A 581 0.93 -2.88 31.25
CA ARG A 581 1.70 -4.13 31.44
C ARG A 581 1.63 -5.04 30.21
N ASP A 582 0.46 -5.12 29.59
CA ASP A 582 0.27 -5.89 28.35
C ASP A 582 1.11 -5.31 27.19
N ASN A 583 1.32 -3.99 27.20
CA ASN A 583 2.08 -3.26 26.18
C ASN A 583 3.57 -3.06 26.48
N ALA A 584 4.02 -3.31 27.73
CA ALA A 584 5.45 -3.32 28.08
C ALA A 584 6.12 -4.64 27.66
N ALA A 585 5.37 -5.75 27.60
CA ALA A 585 5.88 -7.05 27.16
C ALA A 585 6.29 -7.07 25.67
N THR A 586 5.71 -6.18 24.85
CA THR A 586 6.07 -5.96 23.45
C THR A 586 7.17 -4.92 23.24
N ARG A 587 7.63 -4.21 24.30
CA ARG A 587 8.74 -3.23 24.23
C ARG A 587 10.13 -3.86 24.34
N VAL A 588 10.24 -5.18 24.52
CA VAL A 588 11.54 -5.86 24.61
C VAL A 588 12.00 -6.30 23.22
N THR A 589 12.63 -5.37 22.49
CA THR A 589 13.88 -5.54 21.72
C THR A 589 14.06 -4.35 20.78
N LEU A 590 14.77 -3.31 21.23
CA LEU A 590 15.67 -2.53 20.38
C LEU A 590 16.81 -2.01 21.28
N PRO A 591 18.09 -2.23 20.91
CA PRO A 591 19.24 -1.53 21.52
C PRO A 591 19.18 -0.01 21.30
#